data_AF-A0A9E4XGG4-F1
#
_entry.id   AF-A0A9E4XGG4-F1
#
_cell.length_a   1.000
_cell.length_b   1.000
_cell.length_c   1.000
_cell.angle_alpha   90.00
_cell.angle_beta   90.00
_cell.angle_gamma   90.00
#
_symmetry.space_group_name_H-M   'P 1'
#
loop_
_entity.id
_entity.type
_entity.pdbx_description
1 polymer ?
#
loop_
_entity_poly.entity_id
_entity_poly.type
_entity_poly.pdbx_seq_one_letter_code
_entity_poly.pdbx_strand_id
1 'polypeptide(L)'
;MTGGKLGSFEAFRKSFNYGSRTDLLFKFVGSPNVSDDEAADFFQGLLARLGDAADTGDFSDVLQHVYDAQVAGYTPKEQTGSSSGFSYDTAPWTPMAKPLSESKVALISAGGLYVHGDDPLGPDSPTQAEAIDRIGEFLRSAPVLSSIPLNTPPDEIRVRHPGYDIRGTLRDYNVVFPIDRLKELSDEGAIGELSDENYSFVGASSQKRLLAEGAPLWAEKLKDNGVDAVLLVAA
;
A
#
# COMPACT_ATOMS: atom_id res chain seq x y z
N MET A 1 -21.59 34.06 -3.29
CA MET A 1 -21.80 32.72 -3.87
C MET A 1 -21.33 32.75 -5.32
N THR A 2 -20.05 32.43 -5.56
CA THR A 2 -19.52 32.31 -6.91
C THR A 2 -20.02 31.00 -7.50
N GLY A 3 -20.99 31.09 -8.42
CA GLY A 3 -21.49 29.96 -9.19
C GLY A 3 -20.41 29.38 -10.08
N GLY A 4 -19.62 28.45 -9.54
CA GLY A 4 -18.84 27.54 -10.36
C GLY A 4 -19.81 26.65 -11.13
N LYS A 5 -19.60 26.47 -12.44
CA LYS A 5 -20.29 25.44 -13.21
C LYS A 5 -20.17 24.13 -12.43
N LEU A 6 -21.31 23.54 -12.04
CA LEU A 6 -21.35 22.15 -11.58
C LEU A 6 -20.73 21.33 -12.72
N GLY A 7 -19.57 20.74 -12.47
CA GLY A 7 -18.94 19.81 -13.42
C GLY A 7 -19.87 18.64 -13.71
N SER A 8 -19.63 17.91 -14.80
CA SER A 8 -20.34 16.66 -15.06
C SER A 8 -20.11 15.67 -13.91
N PHE A 9 -21.03 14.71 -13.74
CA PHE A 9 -20.84 13.63 -12.77
C PHE A 9 -19.52 12.87 -13.03
N GLU A 10 -19.19 12.63 -14.30
CA GLU A 10 -17.89 12.09 -14.72
C GLU A 10 -16.71 12.90 -14.16
N ALA A 11 -16.74 14.25 -14.26
CA ALA A 11 -15.68 15.11 -13.76
C ALA A 11 -15.57 15.07 -12.23
N PHE A 12 -16.71 15.00 -11.53
CA PHE A 12 -16.74 14.78 -10.09
C PHE A 12 -16.12 13.42 -9.72
N ARG A 13 -16.57 12.34 -10.35
CA ARG A 13 -16.10 10.97 -10.13
C ARG A 13 -14.59 10.84 -10.35
N LYS A 14 -14.09 11.32 -11.49
CA LYS A 14 -12.66 11.26 -11.84
C LYS A 14 -11.78 12.08 -10.89
N SER A 15 -12.32 13.12 -10.25
CA SER A 15 -11.53 13.96 -9.34
C SER A 15 -11.04 13.26 -8.06
N PHE A 16 -11.58 12.08 -7.72
CA PHE A 16 -11.15 11.27 -6.58
C PHE A 16 -9.80 10.57 -6.79
N ASN A 17 -9.41 10.32 -8.05
CA ASN A 17 -8.18 9.62 -8.38
C ASN A 17 -7.10 10.62 -8.80
N TYR A 18 -6.30 11.09 -7.85
CA TYR A 18 -5.24 12.09 -8.04
C TYR A 18 -5.72 13.36 -8.79
N GLY A 19 -6.95 13.79 -8.50
CA GLY A 19 -7.57 15.01 -9.01
C GLY A 19 -7.83 16.03 -7.90
N SER A 20 -8.73 16.98 -8.17
CA SER A 20 -9.06 18.07 -7.23
C SER A 20 -9.79 17.65 -5.96
N ARG A 21 -10.23 16.39 -5.86
CA ARG A 21 -10.89 15.79 -4.68
C ARG A 21 -10.24 14.47 -4.31
N THR A 22 -8.93 14.37 -4.46
CA THR A 22 -8.19 13.14 -4.19
C THR A 22 -8.54 12.60 -2.81
N ASP A 23 -8.96 11.35 -2.77
CA ASP A 23 -9.24 10.61 -1.55
C ASP A 23 -8.72 9.19 -1.75
N LEU A 24 -7.66 8.81 -1.02
CA LEU A 24 -7.01 7.51 -1.26
C LEU A 24 -7.85 6.31 -0.81
N LEU A 25 -8.84 6.52 0.07
CA LEU A 25 -9.79 5.48 0.45
C LEU A 25 -10.85 5.28 -0.65
N PHE A 26 -11.32 6.37 -1.27
CA PHE A 26 -12.34 6.34 -2.32
C PHE A 26 -11.79 6.50 -3.75
N LYS A 27 -10.47 6.48 -3.95
CA LYS A 27 -9.84 6.71 -5.26
C LYS A 27 -10.32 5.74 -6.34
N PHE A 28 -10.75 4.54 -5.94
CA PHE A 28 -11.31 3.52 -6.84
C PHE A 28 -12.51 4.05 -7.63
N VAL A 29 -13.29 4.97 -7.06
CA VAL A 29 -14.44 5.59 -7.73
C VAL A 29 -14.00 6.33 -8.99
N GLY A 30 -12.83 6.97 -8.97
CA GLY A 30 -12.22 7.63 -10.12
C GLY A 30 -11.45 6.70 -11.06
N SER A 31 -11.46 5.39 -10.82
CA SER A 31 -10.80 4.38 -11.68
C SER A 31 -11.48 4.31 -13.05
N PRO A 32 -10.73 4.01 -14.13
CA PRO A 32 -11.31 3.65 -15.42
C PRO A 32 -12.23 2.42 -15.36
N ASN A 33 -12.07 1.55 -14.35
CA ASN A 33 -12.88 0.34 -14.19
C ASN A 33 -14.27 0.62 -13.62
N VAL A 34 -14.53 1.81 -13.09
CA VAL A 34 -15.83 2.19 -12.50
C VAL A 34 -16.56 3.11 -13.47
N SER A 35 -17.74 2.69 -13.93
CA SER A 35 -18.61 3.50 -14.77
C SER A 35 -19.28 4.61 -13.97
N ASP A 36 -19.90 5.57 -14.68
CA ASP A 36 -20.67 6.61 -14.02
C ASP A 36 -21.91 6.04 -13.30
N ASP A 37 -22.56 5.02 -13.87
CA ASP A 37 -23.70 4.35 -13.24
C ASP A 37 -23.28 3.59 -11.97
N GLU A 38 -22.17 2.84 -12.02
CA GLU A 38 -21.65 2.11 -10.85
C GLU A 38 -21.24 3.05 -9.72
N ALA A 39 -20.64 4.20 -10.05
CA ALA A 39 -20.32 5.21 -9.06
C ALA A 39 -21.58 5.87 -8.49
N ALA A 40 -22.61 6.11 -9.31
CA ALA A 40 -23.88 6.64 -8.84
C ALA A 40 -24.58 5.68 -7.87
N ASP A 41 -24.64 4.39 -8.23
CA ASP A 41 -25.19 3.31 -7.38
C ASP A 41 -24.41 3.19 -6.07
N PHE A 42 -23.08 3.28 -6.13
CA PHE A 42 -22.23 3.31 -4.94
C PHE A 42 -22.60 4.46 -4.00
N PHE A 43 -22.69 5.69 -4.50
CA PHE A 43 -23.03 6.85 -3.66
C PHE A 43 -24.46 6.79 -3.12
N GLN A 44 -25.42 6.34 -3.94
CA GLN A 44 -26.80 6.15 -3.47
C GLN A 44 -26.87 5.11 -2.35
N GLY A 45 -26.22 3.95 -2.55
CA GLY A 45 -26.18 2.88 -1.57
C GLY A 45 -25.45 3.26 -0.29
N LEU A 46 -24.41 4.09 -0.39
CA LEU A 46 -23.69 4.63 0.75
C LEU A 46 -24.56 5.60 1.56
N LEU A 47 -25.25 6.53 0.91
CA LEU A 47 -26.13 7.49 1.59
C LEU A 47 -27.29 6.81 2.31
N ALA A 48 -27.88 5.77 1.71
CA ALA A 48 -28.94 4.99 2.35
C ALA A 48 -28.44 4.33 3.65
N ARG A 49 -27.32 3.61 3.57
CA ARG A 49 -26.73 2.91 4.72
C ARG A 49 -26.22 3.86 5.80
N LEU A 50 -25.76 5.06 5.43
CA LEU A 50 -25.42 6.10 6.41
C LEU A 50 -26.65 6.59 7.17
N GLY A 51 -27.82 6.63 6.53
CA GLY A 51 -29.09 6.89 7.21
C GLY A 51 -29.39 5.81 8.25
N ASP A 52 -29.33 4.54 7.85
CA ASP A 52 -29.57 3.40 8.74
C ASP A 52 -28.55 3.37 9.91
N ALA A 53 -27.28 3.64 9.62
CA ALA A 53 -26.21 3.71 10.62
C ALA A 53 -26.40 4.87 11.61
N ALA A 54 -26.93 6.01 11.16
CA ALA A 54 -27.22 7.14 12.04
C ALA A 54 -28.33 6.82 13.06
N ASP A 55 -29.32 6.00 12.65
CA ASP A 55 -30.42 5.57 13.52
C ASP A 55 -30.01 4.45 14.49
N THR A 56 -29.16 3.53 14.03
CA THR A 56 -28.80 2.31 14.78
C THR A 56 -27.49 2.41 15.55
N GLY A 57 -26.58 3.29 15.13
CA GLY A 57 -25.19 3.33 15.60
C GLY A 57 -24.29 2.23 15.02
N ASP A 58 -24.81 1.35 14.15
CA ASP A 58 -24.05 0.26 13.53
C ASP A 58 -23.57 0.65 12.13
N PHE A 59 -22.26 0.60 11.92
CA PHE A 59 -21.60 0.94 10.66
C PHE A 59 -21.17 -0.28 9.85
N SER A 60 -21.52 -1.49 10.26
CA SER A 60 -21.08 -2.74 9.62
C SER A 60 -21.50 -2.78 8.15
N ASP A 61 -22.74 -2.42 7.84
CA ASP A 61 -23.24 -2.39 6.47
C ASP A 61 -22.61 -1.28 5.62
N VAL A 62 -22.29 -0.13 6.23
CA VAL A 62 -21.53 0.95 5.57
C VAL A 62 -20.14 0.45 5.18
N LEU A 63 -19.45 -0.22 6.11
CA LEU A 63 -18.13 -0.77 5.89
C LEU A 63 -18.14 -1.83 4.77
N GLN A 64 -19.09 -2.76 4.83
CA GLN A 64 -19.21 -3.82 3.82
C GLN A 64 -19.48 -3.24 2.42
N HIS A 65 -20.37 -2.24 2.32
CA HIS A 65 -20.67 -1.58 1.05
C HIS A 65 -19.45 -0.87 0.44
N VAL A 66 -18.63 -0.21 1.26
CA VAL A 66 -17.38 0.40 0.80
C VAL A 66 -16.38 -0.66 0.36
N TYR A 67 -16.25 -1.75 1.13
CA TYR A 67 -15.34 -2.85 0.81
C TYR A 67 -15.72 -3.52 -0.52
N ASP A 68 -16.99 -3.89 -0.71
CA ASP A 68 -17.47 -4.53 -1.93
C ASP A 68 -17.25 -3.63 -3.16
N ALA A 69 -17.50 -2.32 -3.01
CA ALA A 69 -17.27 -1.35 -4.07
C ALA A 69 -15.77 -1.18 -4.39
N GLN A 70 -14.89 -1.21 -3.38
CA GLN A 70 -13.44 -1.21 -3.60
C GLN A 70 -12.98 -2.46 -4.35
N VAL A 71 -13.43 -3.64 -3.94
CA VAL A 71 -13.12 -4.91 -4.62
C VAL A 71 -13.57 -4.85 -6.07
N ALA A 72 -14.80 -4.41 -6.33
CA ALA A 72 -15.32 -4.25 -7.69
C ALA A 72 -14.52 -3.22 -8.51
N GLY A 73 -14.15 -2.07 -7.92
CA GLY A 73 -13.42 -1.01 -8.61
C GLY A 73 -11.96 -1.33 -8.94
N TYR A 74 -11.33 -2.21 -8.16
CA TYR A 74 -9.96 -2.68 -8.42
C TYR A 74 -9.90 -3.99 -9.21
N THR A 75 -10.97 -4.77 -9.25
CA THR A 75 -11.03 -5.98 -10.06
C THR A 75 -10.95 -5.59 -11.55
N PRO A 76 -9.98 -6.10 -12.32
CA PRO A 76 -9.93 -5.86 -13.75
C PRO A 76 -11.19 -6.41 -14.43
N LYS A 77 -11.91 -5.57 -15.17
CA LYS A 77 -12.96 -6.04 -16.09
C LYS A 77 -12.30 -6.72 -17.28
N GLU A 78 -12.88 -7.79 -17.81
CA GLU A 78 -12.30 -8.60 -18.90
C GLU A 78 -11.70 -7.70 -20.01
N GLN A 79 -10.47 -8.03 -20.39
CA GLN A 79 -9.50 -7.16 -21.07
C GLN A 79 -10.05 -6.44 -22.31
N THR A 80 -10.20 -5.11 -22.23
CA THR A 80 -10.04 -4.24 -23.41
C THR A 80 -8.56 -3.96 -23.62
N GLY A 81 -7.81 -4.98 -24.04
CA GLY A 81 -6.51 -4.85 -24.75
C GLY A 81 -5.32 -4.21 -24.03
N SER A 82 -5.46 -3.70 -22.80
CA SER A 82 -4.32 -3.22 -22.00
C SER A 82 -3.83 -4.34 -21.10
N SER A 83 -3.01 -5.24 -21.65
CA SER A 83 -2.15 -6.07 -20.81
C SER A 83 -1.32 -5.14 -19.93
N SER A 84 -1.51 -5.20 -18.61
CA SER A 84 -0.43 -4.80 -17.71
C SER A 84 0.82 -5.54 -18.19
N GLY A 85 1.89 -4.82 -18.52
CA GLY A 85 3.12 -5.38 -19.12
C GLY A 85 3.91 -6.35 -18.23
N PHE A 86 3.26 -6.96 -17.23
CA PHE A 86 3.80 -7.87 -16.24
C PHE A 86 2.93 -9.15 -16.17
N SER A 87 2.64 -9.74 -17.32
CA SER A 87 2.11 -11.11 -17.39
C SER A 87 3.30 -12.06 -17.51
N TYR A 88 3.36 -13.06 -16.62
CA TYR A 88 4.41 -14.07 -16.61
C TYR A 88 3.77 -15.44 -16.83
N ASP A 89 4.36 -16.24 -17.72
CA ASP A 89 3.88 -17.60 -18.00
C ASP A 89 4.07 -18.54 -16.80
N THR A 90 5.03 -18.22 -15.92
CA THR A 90 5.33 -18.96 -14.70
C THR A 90 5.53 -18.02 -13.52
N ALA A 91 5.35 -18.54 -12.31
CA ALA A 91 5.79 -17.88 -11.09
C ALA A 91 7.25 -18.28 -10.80
N PRO A 92 8.15 -17.35 -10.44
CA PRO A 92 9.48 -17.70 -9.99
C PRO A 92 9.39 -18.46 -8.66
N TRP A 93 9.58 -19.77 -8.69
CA TRP A 93 9.59 -20.61 -7.50
C TRP A 93 11.01 -21.01 -7.13
N THR A 94 11.44 -20.65 -5.92
CA THR A 94 12.71 -21.09 -5.33
C THR A 94 12.40 -21.93 -4.10
N PRO A 95 12.71 -23.24 -4.09
CA PRO A 95 12.52 -24.08 -2.90
C PRO A 95 13.36 -23.55 -1.72
N MET A 96 12.81 -23.66 -0.51
CA MET A 96 13.55 -23.38 0.72
C MET A 96 14.71 -24.37 0.89
N ALA A 97 15.89 -23.87 1.23
CA ALA A 97 17.08 -24.69 1.43
C ALA A 97 17.07 -25.45 2.77
N LYS A 98 16.30 -24.95 3.75
CA LYS A 98 16.16 -25.52 5.09
C LYS A 98 14.73 -25.29 5.62
N PRO A 99 14.30 -26.00 6.68
CA PRO A 99 13.02 -25.76 7.32
C PRO A 99 12.85 -24.30 7.74
N LEU A 100 11.61 -23.81 7.72
CA LEU A 100 11.31 -22.42 8.10
C LEU A 100 11.74 -22.13 9.56
N SER A 101 11.54 -23.09 10.45
CA SER A 101 11.98 -23.09 11.86
C SER A 101 13.49 -23.03 12.06
N GLU A 102 14.28 -23.17 10.99
CA GLU A 102 15.74 -23.03 11.00
C GLU A 102 16.19 -21.83 10.16
N SER A 103 15.25 -21.09 9.55
CA SER A 103 15.52 -20.01 8.61
C SER A 103 15.54 -18.64 9.27
N LYS A 104 16.49 -17.80 8.84
CA LYS A 104 16.50 -16.38 9.11
C LYS A 104 15.59 -15.69 8.10
N VAL A 105 14.53 -15.06 8.60
CA VAL A 105 13.52 -14.38 7.79
C VAL A 105 13.69 -12.87 7.91
N ALA A 106 13.51 -12.12 6.83
CA ALA A 106 13.39 -10.67 6.87
C ALA A 106 12.03 -10.20 6.33
N LEU A 107 11.62 -9.00 6.71
CA LEU A 107 10.43 -8.34 6.20
C LEU A 107 10.81 -7.23 5.21
N ILE A 108 10.14 -7.19 4.05
CA ILE A 108 10.13 -6.00 3.19
C ILE A 108 8.69 -5.57 2.91
N SER A 109 8.34 -4.35 3.29
CA SER A 109 7.03 -3.76 3.03
C SER A 109 7.07 -2.69 1.94
N ALA A 110 6.14 -2.73 1.00
CA ALA A 110 5.90 -1.63 0.07
C ALA A 110 5.12 -0.45 0.68
N GLY A 111 4.86 -0.47 1.99
CA GLY A 111 3.99 0.47 2.71
C GLY A 111 4.56 1.86 2.97
N GLY A 112 5.84 2.12 2.65
CA GLY A 112 6.49 3.42 2.83
C GLY A 112 6.80 3.79 4.28
N LEU A 113 7.21 2.81 5.10
CA LEU A 113 7.60 3.04 6.49
C LEU A 113 9.08 3.40 6.60
N TYR A 114 9.43 4.17 7.61
CA TYR A 114 10.81 4.58 7.91
C TYR A 114 10.95 4.93 9.39
N VAL A 115 12.19 4.98 9.90
CA VAL A 115 12.49 5.39 11.27
C VAL A 115 12.48 6.91 11.36
N HIS A 116 11.93 7.47 12.42
CA HIS A 116 11.93 8.91 12.66
C HIS A 116 13.35 9.49 12.58
N GLY A 117 13.50 10.58 11.82
CA GLY A 117 14.81 11.20 11.56
C GLY A 117 15.59 10.58 10.39
N ASP A 118 15.17 9.43 9.87
CA ASP A 118 15.76 8.74 8.72
C ASP A 118 14.75 8.62 7.56
N ASP A 119 14.10 9.74 7.22
CA ASP A 119 13.20 9.78 6.07
C ASP A 119 14.01 9.54 4.77
N PRO A 120 13.66 8.53 3.96
CA PRO A 120 14.42 8.20 2.74
C PRO A 120 14.41 9.31 1.68
N LEU A 121 13.51 10.29 1.82
CA LEU A 121 13.44 11.47 0.94
C LEU A 121 14.27 12.65 1.46
N GLY A 122 14.92 12.51 2.62
CA GLY A 122 15.79 13.51 3.21
C GLY A 122 15.05 14.57 4.05
N PRO A 123 15.76 15.64 4.48
CA PRO A 123 15.23 16.64 5.41
C PRO A 123 14.11 17.51 4.83
N ASP A 124 14.06 17.64 3.50
CA ASP A 124 13.01 18.38 2.79
C ASP A 124 11.87 17.45 2.32
N SER A 125 11.65 16.35 3.05
CA SER A 125 10.63 15.38 2.69
C SER A 125 9.23 16.01 2.73
N PRO A 126 8.40 15.76 1.70
CA PRO A 126 7.07 16.34 1.63
C PRO A 126 6.20 15.79 2.75
N THR A 127 5.28 16.58 3.29
CA THR A 127 4.15 16.08 4.10
C THR A 127 3.37 15.00 3.34
N GLN A 128 2.52 14.23 4.03
CA GLN A 128 1.68 13.23 3.36
C GLN A 128 0.80 13.85 2.26
N ALA A 129 0.21 15.02 2.50
CA ALA A 129 -0.61 15.70 1.51
C ALA A 129 0.22 16.12 0.27
N GLU A 130 1.39 16.72 0.48
CA GLU A 130 2.30 17.08 -0.61
C GLU A 130 2.82 15.85 -1.36
N ALA A 131 3.03 14.72 -0.68
CA ALA A 131 3.42 13.47 -1.32
C ALA A 131 2.32 12.98 -2.27
N ILE A 132 1.05 13.06 -1.86
CA ILE A 132 -0.12 12.70 -2.69
C ILE A 132 -0.17 13.57 -3.94
N ASP A 133 -0.01 14.90 -3.79
CA ASP A 133 0.01 15.84 -4.91
C ASP A 133 1.19 15.57 -5.86
N ARG A 134 2.30 15.06 -5.33
CA ARG A 134 3.53 14.72 -6.06
C ARG A 134 3.59 13.25 -6.52
N ILE A 135 2.50 12.48 -6.48
CA ILE A 135 2.48 11.05 -6.86
C ILE A 135 3.19 10.77 -8.20
N GLY A 136 3.05 11.67 -9.19
CA GLY A 136 3.67 11.52 -10.51
C GLY A 136 5.20 11.56 -10.47
N GLU A 137 5.80 12.21 -9.49
CA GLU A 137 7.25 12.17 -9.23
C GLU A 137 7.65 10.83 -8.62
N PHE A 138 6.91 10.34 -7.63
CA PHE A 138 7.15 9.05 -6.99
C PHE A 138 7.10 7.90 -8.02
N LEU A 139 6.05 7.84 -8.85
CA LEU A 139 5.89 6.80 -9.89
C LEU A 139 7.02 6.76 -10.93
N ARG A 140 7.83 7.82 -11.05
CA ARG A 140 8.99 7.89 -11.96
C ARG A 140 10.34 7.69 -11.24
N SER A 141 10.34 7.79 -9.92
CA SER A 141 11.53 7.72 -9.09
C SER A 141 11.94 6.27 -8.82
N ALA A 142 13.24 6.05 -8.63
CA ALA A 142 13.73 4.79 -8.09
C ALA A 142 13.23 4.66 -6.65
N PRO A 143 12.75 3.49 -6.22
CA PRO A 143 12.42 3.30 -4.82
C PRO A 143 13.69 3.34 -3.96
N VAL A 144 13.55 3.92 -2.77
CA VAL A 144 14.60 3.94 -1.76
C VAL A 144 14.20 2.96 -0.66
N LEU A 145 15.12 2.08 -0.29
CA LEU A 145 14.92 1.10 0.78
C LEU A 145 15.26 1.74 2.12
N SER A 146 14.27 1.86 2.99
CA SER A 146 14.43 2.31 4.37
C SER A 146 14.78 1.11 5.25
N SER A 147 15.77 1.27 6.13
CA SER A 147 16.09 0.27 7.16
C SER A 147 15.26 0.54 8.41
N ILE A 148 14.69 -0.51 8.98
CA ILE A 148 13.91 -0.48 10.21
C ILE A 148 14.48 -1.59 11.11
N PRO A 149 15.35 -1.24 12.06
CA PRO A 149 15.88 -2.18 13.03
C PRO A 149 14.75 -2.91 13.77
N LEU A 150 14.95 -4.18 14.08
CA LEU A 150 13.97 -5.07 14.71
C LEU A 150 13.37 -4.48 16.00
N ASN A 151 14.20 -3.78 16.76
CA ASN A 151 13.86 -3.19 18.06
C ASN A 151 13.52 -1.70 17.98
N THR A 152 13.19 -1.18 16.79
CA THR A 152 12.70 0.19 16.63
C THR A 152 11.45 0.38 17.49
N PRO A 153 11.41 1.38 18.39
CA PRO A 153 10.22 1.67 19.16
C PRO A 153 9.01 1.98 18.25
N PRO A 154 7.79 1.48 18.57
CA PRO A 154 6.57 1.77 17.84
C PRO A 154 6.35 3.25 17.52
N ASP A 155 6.63 4.13 18.49
CA ASP A 155 6.49 5.57 18.41
C ASP A 155 7.61 6.28 17.63
N GLU A 156 8.61 5.53 17.17
CA GLU A 156 9.65 5.99 16.23
C GLU A 156 9.39 5.54 14.79
N ILE A 157 8.40 4.67 14.56
CA ILE A 157 8.01 4.28 13.20
C ILE A 157 7.15 5.39 12.59
N ARG A 158 7.50 5.80 11.37
CA ARG A 158 6.75 6.78 10.56
C ARG A 158 6.33 6.13 9.26
N VAL A 159 5.36 6.74 8.58
CA VAL A 159 4.88 6.29 7.27
C VAL A 159 4.64 7.49 6.36
N ARG A 160 5.00 7.33 5.08
CA ARG A 160 4.68 8.26 4.00
C ARG A 160 4.45 7.47 2.73
N HIS A 161 3.24 7.54 2.20
CA HIS A 161 2.93 6.80 0.98
C HIS A 161 1.82 7.50 0.19
N PRO A 162 2.09 8.00 -1.03
CA PRO A 162 1.11 8.74 -1.81
C PRO A 162 0.06 7.84 -2.48
N GLY A 163 0.29 6.53 -2.46
CA GLY A 163 -0.50 5.54 -3.18
C GLY A 163 -1.67 4.89 -2.43
N TYR A 164 -1.78 5.01 -1.10
CA TYR A 164 -2.87 4.41 -0.32
C TYR A 164 -3.18 5.24 0.95
N ASP A 165 -4.34 5.02 1.55
CA ASP A 165 -4.74 5.71 2.78
C ASP A 165 -3.97 5.19 4.00
N ILE A 166 -3.07 6.02 4.53
CA ILE A 166 -2.18 5.62 5.62
C ILE A 166 -2.82 5.67 7.02
N ARG A 167 -4.11 6.01 7.17
CA ARG A 167 -4.73 6.15 8.51
C ARG A 167 -4.76 4.83 9.28
N GLY A 168 -4.88 3.71 8.58
CA GLY A 168 -4.75 2.37 9.17
C GLY A 168 -3.33 2.17 9.73
N THR A 169 -2.32 2.38 8.89
CA THR A 169 -0.90 2.26 9.26
C THR A 169 -0.49 3.19 10.39
N LEU A 170 -1.02 4.42 10.45
CA LEU A 170 -0.75 5.36 11.54
C LEU A 170 -1.31 4.89 12.88
N ARG A 171 -2.35 4.06 12.89
CA ARG A 171 -2.92 3.47 14.11
C ARG A 171 -2.23 2.18 14.49
N ASP A 172 -1.91 1.36 13.49
CA ASP A 172 -1.20 0.10 13.65
C ASP A 172 -0.34 -0.17 12.42
N TYR A 173 0.99 -0.05 12.59
CA TYR A 173 1.93 -0.33 11.51
C TYR A 173 1.88 -1.78 11.07
N ASN A 174 1.42 -2.72 11.91
CA ASN A 174 1.36 -4.14 11.55
C ASN A 174 0.43 -4.44 10.39
N VAL A 175 -0.50 -3.53 10.06
CA VAL A 175 -1.38 -3.65 8.89
C VAL A 175 -0.58 -3.75 7.58
N VAL A 176 0.55 -3.05 7.49
CA VAL A 176 1.42 -3.05 6.29
C VAL A 176 2.87 -3.45 6.61
N PHE A 177 3.23 -3.58 7.88
CA PHE A 177 4.57 -3.95 8.36
C PHE A 177 4.44 -4.86 9.59
N PRO A 178 4.02 -6.14 9.41
CA PRO A 178 3.64 -7.06 10.50
C PRO A 178 4.85 -7.61 11.28
N ILE A 179 5.75 -6.73 11.70
CA ILE A 179 6.99 -7.08 12.39
C ILE A 179 6.72 -7.72 13.75
N ASP A 180 5.67 -7.29 14.47
CA ASP A 180 5.33 -7.90 15.75
C ASP A 180 4.81 -9.31 15.58
N ARG A 181 4.07 -9.58 14.49
CA ARG A 181 3.60 -10.93 14.17
C ARG A 181 4.78 -11.85 13.82
N LEU A 182 5.81 -11.33 13.14
CA LEU A 182 7.02 -12.10 12.86
C LEU A 182 7.86 -12.35 14.12
N LYS A 183 7.90 -11.40 15.06
CA LYS A 183 8.53 -11.63 16.39
C LYS A 183 7.83 -12.75 17.14
N GLU A 184 6.49 -12.71 17.22
CA GLU A 184 5.69 -13.78 17.82
C GLU A 184 5.99 -15.14 17.18
N LEU A 185 6.05 -15.21 15.85
CA LEU A 185 6.40 -16.45 15.13
C LEU A 185 7.84 -16.92 15.39
N SER A 186 8.77 -16.00 15.63
CA SER A 186 10.14 -16.35 16.02
C SER A 186 10.18 -16.90 17.45
N ASP A 187 9.47 -16.27 18.38
CA ASP A 187 9.39 -16.69 19.78
C ASP A 187 8.72 -18.07 19.93
N GLU A 188 7.76 -18.37 19.06
CA GLU A 188 7.09 -19.67 18.96
C GLU A 188 7.94 -20.75 18.26
N GLY A 189 9.07 -20.38 17.64
CA GLY A 189 9.94 -21.27 16.88
C GLY A 189 9.39 -21.70 15.51
N ALA A 190 8.34 -21.02 15.02
CA ALA A 190 7.80 -21.25 13.68
C ALA A 190 8.75 -20.77 12.58
N ILE A 191 9.50 -19.69 12.85
CA ILE A 191 10.68 -19.26 12.09
C ILE A 191 11.92 -19.40 12.97
N GLY A 192 13.09 -19.65 12.37
CA GLY A 192 14.32 -19.85 13.14
C GLY A 192 14.79 -18.57 13.82
N GLU A 193 14.83 -17.46 13.09
CA GLU A 193 15.04 -16.13 13.64
C GLU A 193 14.50 -15.06 12.68
N LEU A 194 14.22 -13.89 13.23
CA LEU A 194 13.89 -12.68 12.48
C LEU A 194 15.15 -11.81 12.34
N SER A 195 15.37 -11.27 11.14
CA SER A 195 16.50 -10.38 10.84
C SER A 195 16.51 -9.15 11.75
N ASP A 196 17.70 -8.79 12.26
CA ASP A 196 17.93 -7.55 13.03
C ASP A 196 17.56 -6.29 12.24
N GLU A 197 17.66 -6.34 10.91
CA GLU A 197 17.28 -5.27 10.01
C GLU A 197 16.14 -5.73 9.09
N ASN A 198 15.06 -4.96 9.06
CA ASN A 198 13.90 -5.15 8.21
C ASN A 198 13.67 -3.89 7.39
N TYR A 199 12.87 -3.95 6.33
CA TYR A 199 12.89 -2.88 5.35
C TYR A 199 11.51 -2.45 4.88
N SER A 200 11.41 -1.20 4.46
CA SER A 200 10.26 -0.72 3.74
C SER A 200 10.65 0.27 2.65
N PHE A 201 9.83 0.37 1.61
CA PHE A 201 9.96 1.36 0.56
C PHE A 201 8.57 1.84 0.15
N VAL A 202 8.52 2.95 -0.57
CA VAL A 202 7.26 3.45 -1.14
C VAL A 202 6.93 2.66 -2.41
N GLY A 203 5.92 1.79 -2.34
CA GLY A 203 5.48 0.94 -3.46
C GLY A 203 4.99 1.71 -4.69
N ALA A 204 4.50 2.94 -4.49
CA ALA A 204 4.16 3.89 -5.54
C ALA A 204 5.41 4.46 -6.24
N SER A 205 6.29 3.60 -6.77
CA SER A 205 7.56 3.96 -7.41
C SER A 205 7.66 3.46 -8.85
N SER A 206 8.78 3.76 -9.52
CA SER A 206 9.07 3.19 -10.84
C SER A 206 9.35 1.69 -10.75
N GLN A 207 8.41 0.88 -11.23
CA GLN A 207 8.55 -0.59 -11.27
C GLN A 207 9.71 -1.05 -12.17
N LYS A 208 9.94 -0.33 -13.28
CA LYS A 208 11.07 -0.61 -14.18
C LYS A 208 12.42 -0.44 -13.47
N ARG A 209 12.59 0.63 -12.68
CA ARG A 209 13.82 0.87 -11.92
C ARG A 209 13.93 -0.08 -10.74
N LEU A 210 12.82 -0.42 -10.08
CA LEU A 210 12.81 -1.46 -9.04
C LEU A 210 13.37 -2.78 -9.58
N LEU A 211 12.87 -3.24 -10.73
CA LEU A 211 13.32 -4.51 -11.33
C LEU A 211 14.77 -4.45 -11.84
N ALA A 212 15.18 -3.33 -12.45
CA ALA A 212 16.50 -3.21 -13.07
C ALA A 212 17.63 -2.88 -12.08
N GLU A 213 17.32 -2.15 -11.00
CA GLU A 213 18.31 -1.55 -10.10
C GLU A 213 18.08 -1.97 -8.64
N GLY A 214 16.90 -1.66 -8.09
CA GLY A 214 16.64 -1.80 -6.65
C GLY A 214 16.60 -3.26 -6.17
N ALA A 215 15.70 -4.06 -6.72
CA ALA A 215 15.44 -5.42 -6.26
C ALA A 215 16.67 -6.34 -6.31
N PRO A 216 17.52 -6.33 -7.38
CA PRO A 216 18.76 -7.10 -7.38
C PRO A 216 19.72 -6.71 -6.25
N LEU A 217 19.93 -5.40 -6.02
CA LEU A 217 20.82 -4.90 -4.97
C LEU A 217 20.29 -5.25 -3.57
N TRP A 218 18.98 -5.14 -3.36
CA TRP A 218 18.36 -5.48 -2.09
C TRP A 218 18.43 -6.98 -1.81
N ALA A 219 18.24 -7.81 -2.84
CA ALA A 219 18.37 -9.25 -2.73
C ALA A 219 19.82 -9.68 -2.40
N GLU A 220 20.83 -9.04 -2.99
CA GLU A 220 22.24 -9.26 -2.65
C GLU A 220 22.53 -8.88 -1.20
N LYS A 221 22.11 -7.68 -0.76
CA LYS A 221 22.24 -7.23 0.64
C LYS A 221 21.63 -8.21 1.63
N LEU A 222 20.46 -8.78 1.33
CA LEU A 222 19.79 -9.73 2.21
C LEU A 222 20.54 -11.07 2.28
N LYS A 223 21.04 -11.56 1.15
CA LYS A 223 21.88 -12.76 1.10
C LYS A 223 23.17 -12.59 1.88
N ASP A 224 23.83 -11.44 1.75
CA ASP A 224 25.07 -11.11 2.48
C ASP A 224 24.83 -11.08 4.01
N ASN A 225 23.62 -10.72 4.43
CA ASN A 225 23.19 -10.74 5.84
C ASN A 225 22.68 -12.12 6.33
N GLY A 226 22.82 -13.15 5.50
CA GLY A 226 22.40 -14.52 5.82
C GLY A 226 20.89 -14.72 5.87
N VAL A 227 20.10 -13.85 5.24
CA VAL A 227 18.64 -14.00 5.16
C VAL A 227 18.30 -15.10 4.16
N ASP A 228 17.52 -16.09 4.60
CA ASP A 228 17.12 -17.24 3.80
C ASP A 228 15.80 -17.02 3.06
N ALA A 229 14.90 -16.24 3.67
CA ALA A 229 13.59 -15.93 3.11
C ALA A 229 13.14 -14.51 3.47
N VAL A 230 12.31 -13.94 2.61
CA VAL A 230 11.76 -12.60 2.80
C VAL A 230 10.24 -12.67 2.71
N LEU A 231 9.56 -12.16 3.73
CA LEU A 231 8.14 -11.84 3.61
C LEU A 231 7.99 -10.50 2.88
N LEU A 232 7.39 -10.53 1.70
CA LEU A 232 7.01 -9.33 0.96
C LEU A 232 5.58 -8.94 1.32
N VAL A 233 5.39 -7.71 1.78
CA VAL A 233 4.07 -7.18 2.16
C VAL A 233 3.70 -6.04 1.23
N ALA A 234 2.53 -6.18 0.60
CA ALA A 234 1.93 -5.11 -0.19
C ALA A 234 1.39 -3.99 0.71
N ALA A 235 1.24 -2.81 0.12
CA ALA A 235 0.70 -1.62 0.79
C ALA A 235 -0.82 -1.51 0.65
#